data_AF-A0AAD9CC16-F1
#
_entry.id   AF-A0AAD9CC16-F1
#
_cell.length_a   1.000
_cell.length_b   1.000
_cell.length_c   1.000
_cell.angle_alpha   90.00
_cell.angle_beta   90.00
_cell.angle_gamma   90.00
#
_symmetry.space_group_name_H-M   'P 1'
#
loop_
_entity.id
_entity.type
_entity.pdbx_description
1 polymer ?
#
loop_
_entity_poly.entity_id
_entity_poly.type
_entity_poly.pdbx_seq_one_letter_code
_entity_poly.pdbx_strand_id
1 'polypeptide(L)'
;MPSWLRKGKKNNTQSKNHDEEEINQLSQVSNSMADDTQPDDADPSGEAHISLILKELQDFRKDSCQQLNGIKLKVFYDDNPVVYNSAEEAAADMVKRGITVTVLKNPSSLLDQINRLTWEPSRKRGDQLHPSSKQHFKERLRGFRHRDI
;
A
#
# COMPACT_ATOMS: atom_id res chain seq x y z
N MET A 1 -13.33 -6.13 39.92
CA MET A 1 -12.91 -7.25 39.05
C MET A 1 -14.17 -8.04 38.70
N PRO A 2 -14.46 -8.27 37.41
CA PRO A 2 -14.06 -9.55 36.81
C PRO A 2 -13.52 -9.48 35.37
N SER A 3 -12.79 -10.54 35.07
CA SER A 3 -12.15 -11.02 33.86
C SER A 3 -13.02 -11.06 32.60
N TRP A 4 -12.47 -10.54 31.49
CA TRP A 4 -12.85 -10.98 30.14
C TRP A 4 -11.60 -11.44 29.39
N LEU A 5 -11.36 -12.73 29.51
CA LEU A 5 -10.42 -13.52 28.74
C LEU A 5 -11.08 -13.77 27.35
N ARG A 6 -10.53 -13.21 26.26
CA ARG A 6 -10.82 -13.73 24.91
C ARG A 6 -9.54 -14.25 24.28
N LYS A 7 -9.48 -15.59 24.25
CA LYS A 7 -8.51 -16.42 23.53
C LYS A 7 -8.59 -16.12 22.03
N GLY A 8 -7.43 -16.04 21.40
CA GLY A 8 -7.29 -15.80 19.98
C GLY A 8 -7.70 -16.99 19.09
N LYS A 9 -7.88 -16.69 17.81
CA LYS A 9 -7.88 -17.67 16.72
C LYS A 9 -7.20 -17.01 15.53
N LYS A 10 -5.95 -17.39 15.26
CA LYS A 10 -5.19 -16.98 14.08
C LYS A 10 -5.12 -18.18 13.17
N ASN A 11 -5.70 -18.06 11.99
CA ASN A 11 -5.61 -19.01 10.90
C ASN A 11 -4.29 -18.79 10.14
N ASN A 12 -3.57 -19.90 10.05
CA ASN A 12 -2.29 -20.12 9.41
C ASN A 12 -2.55 -20.43 7.93
N THR A 13 -2.02 -19.63 7.02
CA THR A 13 -1.93 -20.01 5.60
C THR A 13 -0.48 -19.91 5.18
N GLN A 14 0.01 -21.07 4.76
CA GLN A 14 1.34 -21.51 4.46
C GLN A 14 1.79 -20.96 3.08
N SER A 15 2.75 -20.04 3.05
CA SER A 15 3.45 -19.68 1.82
C SER A 15 4.61 -20.66 1.61
N LYS A 16 4.54 -21.38 0.49
CA LYS A 16 5.56 -22.31 0.02
C LYS A 16 6.52 -21.52 -0.89
N ASN A 17 7.74 -21.28 -0.42
CA ASN A 17 8.81 -20.73 -1.25
C ASN A 17 9.35 -21.87 -2.14
N HIS A 18 9.60 -21.55 -3.40
CA HIS A 18 10.29 -22.41 -4.37
C HIS A 18 11.69 -21.83 -4.55
N ASP A 19 12.68 -22.69 -4.37
CA ASP A 19 14.09 -22.35 -4.25
C ASP A 19 14.72 -21.83 -5.55
N GLU A 20 15.73 -20.98 -5.37
CA GLU A 20 16.70 -20.51 -6.34
C GLU A 20 17.89 -21.48 -6.40
N GLU A 21 18.23 -21.97 -7.60
CA GLU A 21 19.52 -22.57 -8.04
C GLU A 21 19.27 -22.83 -9.55
N GLU A 22 20.00 -22.35 -10.55
CA GLU A 22 21.43 -22.35 -10.80
C GLU A 22 21.79 -21.21 -11.77
N ILE A 23 22.90 -20.52 -11.51
CA ILE A 23 23.57 -19.61 -12.43
C ILE A 23 24.87 -20.31 -12.83
N ASN A 24 25.20 -20.25 -14.13
CA ASN A 24 26.45 -20.67 -14.80
C ASN A 24 26.40 -22.00 -15.57
N GLN A 25 26.00 -21.93 -16.84
CA GLN A 25 26.76 -22.61 -17.88
C GLN A 25 27.13 -21.64 -18.99
N LEU A 26 28.44 -21.45 -19.08
CA LEU A 26 29.20 -20.70 -20.05
C LEU A 26 29.03 -21.25 -21.48
N SER A 27 29.01 -20.31 -22.42
CA SER A 27 29.91 -20.28 -23.59
C SER A 27 29.73 -21.34 -24.69
N GLN A 28 29.61 -20.81 -25.91
CA GLN A 28 29.71 -21.46 -27.23
C GLN A 28 28.42 -22.16 -27.63
N VAL A 29 27.79 -21.80 -28.75
CA VAL A 29 28.24 -22.19 -30.09
C VAL A 29 27.68 -21.23 -31.16
N SER A 30 28.59 -20.84 -32.07
CA SER A 30 28.43 -20.44 -33.47
C SER A 30 27.40 -19.38 -33.90
N ASN A 31 27.93 -18.22 -34.28
CA ASN A 31 27.40 -17.39 -35.36
C ASN A 31 27.42 -18.21 -36.66
N SER A 32 26.23 -18.61 -37.15
CA SER A 32 26.03 -19.18 -38.47
C SER A 32 25.13 -18.24 -39.27
N MET A 33 25.69 -17.73 -40.37
CA MET A 33 25.08 -16.83 -41.33
C MET A 33 24.48 -17.67 -42.47
N ALA A 34 23.16 -17.73 -42.57
CA ALA A 34 22.35 -18.14 -43.73
C ALA A 34 20.91 -17.68 -43.40
N ASP A 35 20.38 -16.62 -43.99
CA ASP A 35 19.77 -16.56 -45.34
C ASP A 35 18.75 -17.68 -45.57
N ASP A 36 17.51 -17.43 -45.17
CA ASP A 36 16.35 -17.84 -45.96
C ASP A 36 15.14 -16.99 -45.57
N THR A 37 14.52 -16.39 -46.58
CA THR A 37 13.36 -15.51 -46.46
C THR A 37 12.13 -16.34 -46.09
N GLN A 38 11.56 -16.12 -44.90
CA GLN A 38 10.23 -16.61 -44.56
C GLN A 38 9.29 -15.41 -44.31
N PRO A 39 8.13 -15.35 -44.99
CA PRO A 39 7.26 -14.17 -44.99
C PRO A 39 6.38 -14.09 -43.73
N ASP A 40 6.24 -12.87 -43.22
CA ASP A 40 5.04 -12.29 -42.60
C ASP A 40 4.20 -13.19 -41.67
N ASP A 41 4.78 -13.64 -40.57
CA ASP A 41 4.01 -13.75 -39.33
C ASP A 41 4.21 -12.45 -38.56
N ALA A 42 3.38 -11.45 -38.90
CA ALA A 42 3.21 -10.24 -38.12
C ALA A 42 2.68 -10.64 -36.74
N ASP A 43 3.61 -11.01 -35.87
CA ASP A 43 3.40 -11.27 -34.46
C ASP A 43 2.55 -10.12 -33.92
N PRO A 44 1.36 -10.37 -33.32
CA PRO A 44 0.42 -9.32 -32.95
C PRO A 44 1.11 -8.37 -31.98
N SER A 45 1.58 -7.28 -32.59
CA SER A 45 2.34 -6.17 -32.07
C SER A 45 2.08 -5.96 -30.58
N GLY A 46 3.14 -6.02 -29.76
CA GLY A 46 3.06 -5.73 -28.33
C GLY A 46 2.38 -4.39 -27.98
N GLU A 47 2.23 -3.51 -28.96
CA GLU A 47 1.42 -2.28 -28.89
C GLU A 47 -0.07 -2.55 -28.61
N ALA A 48 -0.65 -3.64 -29.15
CA ALA A 48 -2.03 -4.05 -28.86
C ALA A 48 -2.18 -4.52 -27.41
N HIS A 49 -1.17 -5.20 -26.85
CA HIS A 49 -1.19 -5.68 -25.47
C HIS A 49 -1.05 -4.52 -24.47
N ILE A 50 -0.14 -3.57 -24.74
CA ILE A 50 0.03 -2.38 -23.91
C ILE A 50 -1.25 -1.53 -23.92
N SER A 51 -1.87 -1.37 -25.09
CA SER A 51 -3.14 -0.64 -25.21
C SER A 51 -4.26 -1.27 -24.39
N LEU A 52 -4.33 -2.60 -24.36
CA LEU A 52 -5.30 -3.33 -23.55
C LEU A 52 -5.07 -3.09 -22.04
N ILE A 53 -3.82 -3.16 -21.58
CA ILE A 53 -3.45 -2.89 -20.18
C ILE A 53 -3.83 -1.46 -19.77
N LEU A 54 -3.50 -0.47 -20.60
CA LEU A 54 -3.80 0.94 -20.32
C LEU A 54 -5.31 1.18 -20.25
N LYS A 55 -6.08 0.54 -21.13
CA LYS A 55 -7.54 0.62 -21.12
C LYS A 55 -8.12 0.00 -19.85
N GLU A 56 -7.67 -1.19 -19.46
CA GLU A 56 -8.11 -1.86 -18.23
C GLU A 56 -7.81 -1.00 -16.99
N LEU A 57 -6.63 -0.38 -16.92
CA LEU A 57 -6.29 0.56 -15.85
C LEU A 57 -7.17 1.81 -15.84
N GLN A 58 -7.54 2.34 -17.00
CA GLN A 58 -8.47 3.46 -17.08
C GLN A 58 -9.85 3.09 -16.57
N ASP A 59 -10.37 1.93 -16.98
CA ASP A 59 -11.69 1.47 -16.58
C ASP A 59 -11.71 1.14 -15.07
N PHE A 60 -10.66 0.51 -14.54
CA PHE A 60 -10.51 0.30 -13.10
C PHE A 60 -10.53 1.61 -12.29
N ARG A 61 -9.88 2.67 -12.80
CA ARG A 61 -9.92 3.99 -12.15
C ARG A 61 -11.32 4.59 -12.17
N LYS A 62 -12.06 4.46 -13.28
CA LYS A 62 -13.44 4.95 -13.37
C LYS A 62 -14.35 4.23 -12.38
N ASP A 63 -14.26 2.90 -12.32
CA ASP A 63 -15.07 2.08 -11.43
C ASP A 63 -14.74 2.37 -9.96
N SER A 64 -13.46 2.54 -9.63
CA SER A 64 -13.02 2.94 -8.30
C SER A 64 -13.60 4.31 -7.90
N CYS A 65 -13.57 5.30 -8.79
CA CYS A 65 -14.20 6.61 -8.52
C CYS A 65 -15.71 6.48 -8.29
N GLN A 66 -16.41 5.64 -9.05
CA GLN A 66 -17.83 5.41 -8.87
C GLN A 66 -18.15 4.72 -7.53
N GLN A 67 -17.34 3.76 -7.10
CA GLN A 67 -17.51 3.10 -5.81
C GLN A 67 -17.35 4.07 -4.64
N LEU A 68 -16.44 5.05 -4.76
CA LEU A 68 -16.21 6.05 -3.71
C LEU A 68 -17.32 7.10 -3.61
N ASN A 69 -18.10 7.34 -4.68
CA ASN A 69 -19.20 8.32 -4.68
C ASN A 69 -20.33 7.98 -3.69
N GLY A 70 -20.44 6.73 -3.25
CA GLY A 70 -21.42 6.29 -2.25
C GLY A 70 -20.95 6.37 -0.80
N ILE A 71 -19.68 6.73 -0.56
CA ILE A 71 -19.10 6.75 0.79
C ILE A 71 -19.47 8.06 1.48
N LYS A 72 -20.12 7.93 2.64
CA LYS A 72 -20.50 9.08 3.48
C LYS A 72 -19.52 9.26 4.63
N LEU A 73 -19.28 10.51 5.02
CA LEU A 73 -18.43 10.84 6.15
C LEU A 73 -19.27 10.83 7.42
N LYS A 74 -18.90 10.04 8.42
CA LYS A 74 -19.54 10.05 9.75
C LYS A 74 -18.61 10.68 10.77
N VAL A 75 -19.00 11.80 11.35
CA VAL A 75 -18.27 12.50 12.41
C VAL A 75 -18.99 12.28 13.73
N PHE A 76 -18.23 11.89 14.76
CA PHE A 76 -18.75 11.69 16.11
C PHE A 76 -18.49 12.95 16.93
N TYR A 77 -19.55 13.66 17.28
CA TYR A 77 -19.51 14.73 18.28
C TYR A 77 -20.01 14.21 19.63
N ASP A 78 -19.81 15.01 20.67
CA ASP A 78 -20.24 14.67 22.03
C ASP A 78 -21.77 14.51 22.13
N ASP A 79 -22.52 15.31 21.36
CA ASP A 79 -23.99 15.24 21.36
C ASP A 79 -24.50 14.01 20.61
N ASN A 80 -24.14 13.88 19.34
CA ASN A 80 -24.61 12.84 18.44
C ASN A 80 -23.68 12.67 17.21
N PRO A 81 -23.64 11.47 16.61
CA PRO A 81 -22.95 11.28 15.35
C PRO A 81 -23.72 11.90 14.18
N VAL A 82 -23.04 12.70 13.36
CA VAL A 82 -23.60 13.34 12.16
C VAL A 82 -22.99 12.70 10.92
N VAL A 83 -23.81 12.45 9.91
CA VAL A 83 -23.38 11.87 8.62
C VAL A 83 -23.49 12.96 7.55
N TYR A 84 -22.39 13.21 6.85
CA TYR A 84 -22.27 14.20 5.78
C TYR A 84 -22.07 13.51 4.43
N ASN A 85 -22.56 14.16 3.37
CA ASN A 85 -22.39 13.67 2.00
C ASN A 85 -21.10 14.22 1.36
N SER A 86 -20.54 15.30 1.89
CA SER A 86 -19.31 15.94 1.39
C SER A 86 -18.38 16.35 2.53
N ALA A 87 -17.08 16.33 2.25
CA ALA A 87 -16.06 16.83 3.17
C ALA A 87 -16.18 18.36 3.40
N GLU A 88 -16.67 19.10 2.41
CA GLU A 88 -16.87 20.56 2.52
C GLU A 88 -17.99 20.91 3.50
N GLU A 89 -19.09 20.16 3.44
CA GLU A 89 -20.23 20.30 4.36
C GLU A 89 -19.79 20.01 5.80
N ALA A 90 -19.05 18.93 6.00
CA ALA A 90 -18.51 18.57 7.29
C ALA A 90 -17.55 19.64 7.83
N ALA A 91 -16.64 20.15 6.99
CA ALA A 91 -15.71 21.20 7.38
C ALA A 91 -16.43 22.49 7.79
N ALA A 92 -17.46 22.90 7.06
CA ALA A 92 -18.25 24.07 7.41
C ALA A 92 -18.97 23.92 8.76
N ASP A 93 -19.51 22.73 9.05
CA ASP A 93 -20.15 22.45 10.35
C ASP A 93 -19.13 22.42 11.51
N MET A 94 -17.97 21.80 11.28
CA MET A 94 -16.89 21.76 12.27
C MET A 94 -16.39 23.17 12.63
N VAL A 95 -16.26 24.05 11.63
CA VAL A 95 -15.90 25.47 11.85
C VAL A 95 -16.97 26.20 12.65
N LYS A 96 -18.26 25.98 12.35
CA LYS A 96 -19.37 26.57 13.13
C LYS A 96 -19.35 26.14 14.60
N ARG A 97 -18.91 24.92 14.87
CA ARG A 97 -18.72 24.38 16.23
C ARG A 97 -17.44 24.85 16.92
N GLY A 98 -16.63 25.68 16.26
CA GLY A 98 -15.38 26.21 16.80
C GLY A 98 -14.18 25.28 16.64
N ILE A 99 -14.29 24.19 15.87
CA ILE A 99 -13.17 23.31 15.57
C ILE A 99 -12.39 23.92 14.40
N THR A 100 -11.10 24.17 14.60
CA THR A 100 -10.23 24.69 13.54
C THR A 100 -9.97 23.60 12.50
N VAL A 101 -10.53 23.78 11.30
CA VAL A 101 -10.31 22.88 10.16
C VAL A 101 -9.56 23.62 9.07
N THR A 102 -8.44 23.05 8.62
CA THR A 102 -7.72 23.51 7.42
C THR A 102 -8.10 22.63 6.24
N VAL A 103 -8.86 23.17 5.28
CA VAL A 103 -9.15 22.48 4.03
C VAL A 103 -7.87 22.44 3.19
N LEU A 104 -7.31 21.24 3.03
CA LEU A 104 -6.13 21.04 2.19
C LEU A 104 -6.56 21.15 0.71
N LYS A 105 -6.11 22.20 0.02
CA LYS A 105 -6.35 22.35 -1.42
C LYS A 105 -5.65 21.23 -2.20
N ASN A 106 -6.22 20.83 -3.34
CA ASN A 106 -5.54 19.92 -4.25
C ASN A 106 -4.25 20.57 -4.75
N PRO A 107 -3.12 19.83 -4.80
CA PRO A 107 -1.86 20.38 -5.29
C PRO A 107 -2.05 20.72 -6.76
N SER A 108 -1.85 21.99 -7.12
CA SER A 108 -1.91 22.44 -8.52
C SER A 108 -0.61 22.11 -9.28
N SER A 109 0.44 21.70 -8.56
CA SER A 109 1.76 21.40 -9.10
C SER A 109 2.19 19.97 -8.78
N LEU A 110 2.85 19.31 -9.74
CA LEU A 110 3.46 17.98 -9.60
C LEU A 110 4.41 17.92 -8.40
N LEU A 111 5.18 18.98 -8.17
CA LEU A 111 6.17 19.04 -7.10
C LEU A 111 5.49 19.03 -5.72
N ASP A 112 4.37 19.74 -5.58
CA ASP A 112 3.54 19.71 -4.37
C ASP A 112 2.90 18.33 -4.17
N GLN A 113 2.54 17.64 -5.25
CA GLN A 113 2.01 16.28 -5.19
C GLN A 113 3.06 15.29 -4.71
N ILE A 114 4.29 15.38 -5.21
CA ILE A 114 5.42 14.53 -4.79
C ILE A 114 5.70 14.75 -3.30
N ASN A 115 5.80 16.01 -2.86
CA ASN A 115 6.08 16.34 -1.46
C ASN A 115 5.02 15.81 -0.48
N ARG A 116 3.76 15.66 -0.91
CA ARG A 116 2.69 15.05 -0.09
C ARG A 116 2.79 13.53 0.02
N LEU A 117 3.38 12.89 -0.98
CA LEU A 117 3.49 11.42 -1.06
C LEU A 117 4.79 10.90 -0.45
N THR A 118 5.78 11.76 -0.26
CA THR A 118 7.02 11.41 0.44
C THR A 118 6.78 11.24 1.94
N TRP A 119 7.03 10.04 2.44
CA TRP A 119 7.00 9.74 3.87
C TRP A 119 8.20 10.40 4.54
N GLU A 120 7.96 11.38 5.40
CA GLU A 120 9.02 11.95 6.24
C GLU A 120 9.47 10.88 7.27
N PRO A 121 10.76 10.51 7.31
CA PRO A 121 11.27 9.60 8.32
C PRO A 121 11.08 10.25 9.69
N SER A 122 10.26 9.63 10.55
CA SER A 122 10.07 10.10 11.93
C SER A 122 11.40 10.05 12.68
N ARG A 123 12.12 11.17 12.70
CA ARG A 123 13.33 11.33 13.50
C ARG A 123 12.91 11.35 14.97
N LYS A 124 13.03 10.20 15.63
CA LYS A 124 12.82 10.05 17.08
C LYS A 124 13.77 10.99 17.81
N ARG A 125 13.26 12.12 18.31
CA ARG A 125 13.93 12.90 19.34
C ARG A 125 13.82 12.13 20.66
N GLY A 126 14.94 11.90 21.32
CA GLY A 126 14.97 11.62 22.76
C GLY A 126 14.57 10.20 23.16
N ASP A 127 15.57 9.33 23.18
CA ASP A 127 15.58 8.07 23.91
C ASP A 127 15.39 8.33 25.42
N GLN A 128 14.14 8.39 25.88
CA GLN A 128 13.77 8.03 27.26
C GLN A 128 12.82 6.81 27.23
N LEU A 129 13.29 5.74 26.59
CA LEU A 129 12.73 4.42 26.80
C LEU A 129 13.10 3.98 28.23
N HIS A 130 12.08 3.90 29.09
CA HIS A 130 12.15 3.28 30.41
C HIS A 130 12.95 1.97 30.31
N PRO A 131 14.00 1.75 31.12
CA PRO A 131 14.96 0.66 30.93
C PRO A 131 14.32 -0.75 30.93
N SER A 132 13.14 -0.91 31.56
CA SER A 132 12.40 -2.18 31.56
C SER A 132 11.78 -2.55 30.19
N SER A 133 11.44 -1.57 29.35
CA SER A 133 10.89 -1.83 28.01
C SER A 133 11.94 -2.39 27.06
N LYS A 134 13.18 -1.90 27.13
CA LYS A 134 14.31 -2.40 26.33
C LYS A 134 14.63 -3.87 26.66
N GLN A 135 14.47 -4.28 27.92
CA GLN A 135 14.68 -5.68 28.32
C GLN A 135 13.60 -6.60 27.75
N HIS A 136 12.32 -6.24 27.88
CA HIS A 136 11.22 -7.03 27.32
C HIS A 136 11.28 -7.15 25.79
N PHE A 137 11.74 -6.11 25.09
CA PHE A 137 11.90 -6.17 23.64
C PHE A 137 13.04 -7.13 23.22
N LYS A 138 14.19 -7.07 23.90
CA LYS A 138 15.31 -8.01 23.65
C LYS A 138 14.95 -9.45 23.98
N GLU A 139 14.14 -9.67 25.01
CA GLU A 139 13.67 -10.99 25.42
C GLU A 139 12.69 -11.58 24.40
N ARG A 140 11.75 -10.77 23.89
CA ARG A 140 10.89 -11.15 22.76
C ARG A 140 11.70 -11.51 21.52
N LEU A 141 12.73 -10.73 21.18
CA LEU A 141 13.61 -11.02 20.04
C LEU A 141 14.42 -12.31 20.23
N ARG A 142 14.82 -12.63 21.46
CA ARG A 142 15.50 -13.89 21.77
C ARG A 142 14.60 -15.11 21.53
N GLY A 143 13.31 -15.00 21.85
CA GLY A 143 12.34 -16.07 21.60
C GLY A 143 12.19 -16.47 20.12
N PHE A 144 12.51 -15.57 19.19
CA PHE A 144 12.52 -15.88 17.75
C PHE A 144 13.82 -16.55 17.29
N ARG A 145 14.90 -16.51 18.07
CA ARG A 145 16.19 -17.14 17.72
C ARG A 145 16.34 -18.58 18.24
N HIS A 146 15.41 -19.04 19.08
CA HIS A 146 15.47 -20.37 19.72
C HIS A 146 14.31 -21.30 19.35
N ARG A 147 13.55 -20.99 18.29
CA ARG A 147 12.79 -22.01 17.58
C ARG A 147 13.58 -22.36 16.35
N ASP A 148 14.46 -23.34 16.50
CA ASP A 148 14.98 -24.26 15.48
C ASP A 148 16.10 -25.09 16.12
N ILE A 149 15.71 -26.09 16.93
CA ILE A 149 16.37 -27.41 17.07
C ILE A 149 15.24 -28.43 17.27
#